data_AF-A0A7C4H923-F1
#
_entry.id   AF-A0A7C4H923-F1
#
_cell.length_a   1.000
_cell.length_b   1.000
_cell.length_c   1.000
_cell.angle_alpha   90.00
_cell.angle_beta   90.00
_cell.angle_gamma   90.00
#
_symmetry.space_group_name_H-M   'P 1'
#
loop_
_entity.id
_entity.type
_entity.pdbx_description
1 polymer ?
#
loop_
_entity_poly.entity_id
_entity_poly.type
_entity_poly.pdbx_seq_one_letter_code
_entity_poly.pdbx_strand_id
1 'polypeptide(L)'
;MSLSLYPRSLRTLKNEEWQRDIEESLRFMSFIAIPISFGNIALMDLILAIFGRAYVGAYLAGIVMTIVFLIGLLNSVIDPVIRGGETIDLKDETSLRDYLKSRLFKLITVYHLSAIVYTICVAIFLMLSTGDIYEATLYWSLASFIGIPFMVYKIRTLRDMNVRPRPPLRNILNYTVSSLLMFLLIYALRFTFFDNLAKILLNC
;
A
#
# COMPACT_ATOMS: atom_id res chain seq x y z
N MET A 1 -3.32 2.63 14.34
CA MET A 1 -2.46 1.48 14.67
C MET A 1 -0.96 1.80 14.61
N SER A 2 -0.51 2.77 13.81
CA SER A 2 0.89 3.25 13.80
C SER A 2 1.31 4.03 15.06
N LEU A 3 0.36 4.69 15.76
CA LEU A 3 0.66 5.50 16.94
C LEU A 3 1.07 4.69 18.18
N SER A 4 0.64 3.42 18.30
CA SER A 4 0.93 2.58 19.48
C SER A 4 2.30 1.91 19.42
N LEU A 5 2.93 1.84 18.23
CA LEU A 5 4.30 1.35 18.07
C LEU A 5 5.32 2.33 18.66
N TYR A 6 5.09 3.64 18.55
CA TYR A 6 6.01 4.69 19.00
C TYR A 6 6.32 4.69 20.51
N PRO A 7 5.34 4.61 21.44
CA PRO A 7 5.65 4.55 22.87
C PRO A 7 6.24 3.20 23.32
N ARG A 8 5.95 2.11 22.58
CA ARG A 8 6.57 0.79 22.83
C ARG A 8 8.00 0.74 22.31
N SER A 9 8.28 1.45 21.22
CA SER A 9 9.60 1.53 20.60
C SER A 9 10.64 2.19 21.53
N LEU A 10 10.21 3.19 22.30
CA LEU A 10 11.03 3.84 23.33
C LEU A 10 11.29 2.97 24.57
N ARG A 11 10.44 1.96 24.83
CA ARG A 11 10.41 1.23 26.10
C ARG A 11 11.20 -0.08 26.05
N THR A 12 11.40 -0.68 24.88
CA THR A 12 12.19 -1.91 24.73
C THR A 12 13.36 -1.71 23.75
N LEU A 13 14.59 -1.66 24.28
CA LEU A 13 15.84 -1.61 23.52
C LEU A 13 16.26 -2.97 22.90
N LYS A 14 15.44 -4.03 23.05
CA LYS A 14 15.72 -5.35 22.48
C LYS A 14 15.10 -5.49 21.09
N ASN A 15 15.98 -5.63 20.10
CA ASN A 15 15.63 -5.81 18.68
C ASN A 15 14.63 -6.96 18.41
N GLU A 16 14.57 -7.97 19.27
CA GLU A 16 13.67 -9.13 19.10
C GLU A 16 12.18 -8.80 19.33
N GLU A 17 11.86 -8.00 20.34
CA GLU A 17 10.47 -7.61 20.62
C GLU A 17 9.92 -6.70 19.52
N TRP A 18 10.76 -5.80 19.00
CA TRP A 18 10.46 -4.98 17.85
C TRP A 18 10.18 -5.79 16.59
N GLN A 19 11.00 -6.80 16.31
CA GLN A 19 10.79 -7.67 15.16
C GLN A 19 9.43 -8.37 15.27
N ARG A 20 9.09 -8.91 16.45
CA ARG A 20 7.79 -9.57 16.67
C ARG A 20 6.62 -8.61 16.50
N ASP A 21 6.70 -7.40 17.04
CA ASP A 21 5.63 -6.40 16.93
C ASP A 21 5.40 -5.95 15.48
N ILE A 22 6.47 -5.86 14.67
CA ILE A 22 6.39 -5.59 13.23
C ILE A 22 5.73 -6.76 12.49
N GLU A 23 6.13 -8.00 12.81
CA GLU A 23 5.56 -9.21 12.21
C GLU A 23 4.06 -9.35 12.50
N GLU A 24 3.64 -9.09 13.74
CA GLU A 24 2.23 -9.10 14.14
C GLU A 24 1.44 -7.99 13.45
N SER A 25 2.00 -6.78 13.36
CA SER A 25 1.39 -5.66 12.65
C SER A 25 1.21 -5.98 11.16
N LEU A 26 2.24 -6.52 10.50
CA LEU A 26 2.17 -6.94 9.10
C LEU A 26 1.15 -8.06 8.91
N ARG A 27 1.09 -9.03 9.82
CA ARG A 27 0.10 -10.12 9.78
C ARG A 27 -1.32 -9.57 9.87
N PHE A 28 -1.58 -8.69 10.83
CA PHE A 28 -2.91 -8.09 11.04
C PHE A 28 -3.33 -7.23 9.85
N MET A 29 -2.43 -6.38 9.35
CA MET A 29 -2.71 -5.56 8.17
C MET A 29 -2.96 -6.41 6.94
N SER A 30 -2.16 -7.47 6.73
CA SER A 30 -2.36 -8.40 5.60
C SER A 30 -3.69 -9.13 5.69
N PHE A 31 -4.10 -9.55 6.89
CA PHE A 31 -5.37 -10.23 7.13
C PHE A 31 -6.57 -9.38 6.70
N ILE A 32 -6.52 -8.06 6.91
CA ILE A 32 -7.60 -7.14 6.52
C ILE A 32 -7.46 -6.70 5.06
N ALA A 33 -6.25 -6.29 4.67
CA ALA A 33 -6.04 -5.64 3.39
C ALA A 33 -6.19 -6.58 2.20
N ILE A 34 -5.70 -7.82 2.30
CA ILE A 34 -5.74 -8.76 1.17
C ILE A 34 -7.21 -9.06 0.78
N PRO A 35 -8.11 -9.47 1.69
CA PRO A 35 -9.52 -9.66 1.33
C PRO A 35 -10.19 -8.40 0.77
N ILE A 36 -9.92 -7.22 1.36
CA ILE A 36 -10.48 -5.95 0.88
C ILE A 36 -10.00 -5.64 -0.54
N SER A 37 -8.72 -5.84 -0.85
CA SER A 37 -8.18 -5.63 -2.19
C SER A 37 -8.85 -6.54 -3.22
N PHE A 38 -9.03 -7.82 -2.91
CA PHE A 38 -9.74 -8.74 -3.80
C PHE A 38 -11.22 -8.36 -3.96
N GLY A 39 -11.89 -7.94 -2.88
CA GLY A 39 -13.26 -7.44 -2.94
C GLY A 39 -13.39 -6.18 -3.81
N ASN A 40 -12.46 -5.23 -3.65
CA ASN A 40 -12.40 -4.02 -4.48
C ASN A 40 -12.21 -4.36 -5.96
N ILE A 41 -11.30 -5.28 -6.29
CA ILE A 41 -11.07 -5.70 -7.68
C ILE A 41 -12.32 -6.39 -8.25
N ALA A 42 -12.95 -7.30 -7.48
CA ALA A 42 -14.15 -8.02 -7.91
C ALA A 42 -15.34 -7.10 -8.20
N LEU A 43 -15.46 -6.00 -7.44
CA LEU A 43 -16.59 -5.09 -7.47
C LEU A 43 -16.24 -3.72 -8.08
N MET A 44 -15.07 -3.57 -8.71
CA MET A 44 -14.55 -2.26 -9.13
C MET A 44 -15.51 -1.53 -10.08
N ASP A 45 -16.13 -2.25 -11.01
CA ASP A 45 -17.11 -1.70 -11.94
C ASP A 45 -18.38 -1.22 -11.24
N LEU A 46 -18.89 -1.96 -10.25
CA LEU A 46 -19.99 -1.52 -9.38
C LEU A 46 -19.61 -0.30 -8.56
N ILE A 47 -18.43 -0.32 -7.92
CA ILE A 47 -17.93 0.77 -7.10
C ILE A 47 -17.86 2.05 -7.94
N LEU A 48 -17.31 1.98 -9.16
CA LEU A 48 -17.24 3.10 -10.08
C LEU A 48 -18.64 3.52 -10.59
N ALA A 49 -19.52 2.56 -10.88
CA ALA A 49 -20.88 2.86 -11.32
C ALA A 49 -21.72 3.58 -10.25
N ILE A 50 -21.45 3.38 -8.96
CA ILE A 50 -22.07 4.14 -7.86
C ILE A 50 -21.74 5.64 -7.98
N PHE A 51 -20.53 5.99 -8.42
CA PHE A 51 -20.16 7.39 -8.69
C PHE A 51 -20.70 7.91 -10.02
N GLY A 52 -21.14 7.01 -10.91
CA GLY A 52 -21.79 7.31 -12.18
C GLY A 52 -21.25 6.43 -13.32
N ARG A 53 -22.10 6.16 -14.33
CA ARG A 53 -21.73 5.29 -15.46
C ARG A 53 -20.52 5.78 -16.25
N ALA A 54 -20.25 7.08 -16.27
CA ALA A 54 -19.06 7.64 -16.89
C ALA A 54 -17.76 7.15 -16.22
N TYR A 55 -17.76 6.83 -14.92
CA TYR A 55 -16.54 6.40 -14.22
C TYR A 55 -16.14 4.95 -14.50
N VAL A 56 -17.03 4.14 -15.07
CA VAL A 56 -16.75 2.72 -15.35
C VAL A 56 -15.58 2.55 -16.33
N GLY A 57 -15.32 3.54 -17.21
CA GLY A 57 -14.15 3.53 -18.09
C GLY A 57 -12.81 3.55 -17.34
N ALA A 58 -12.78 4.01 -16.07
CA ALA A 58 -11.58 4.01 -15.22
C ALA A 58 -11.34 2.66 -14.50
N TYR A 59 -12.07 1.60 -14.85
CA TYR A 59 -11.97 0.27 -14.23
C TYR A 59 -10.53 -0.24 -14.08
N LEU A 60 -9.74 -0.17 -15.16
CA LEU A 60 -8.34 -0.63 -15.15
C LEU A 60 -7.48 0.19 -14.19
N ALA A 61 -7.67 1.51 -14.17
CA ALA A 61 -6.95 2.41 -13.27
C ALA A 61 -7.28 2.08 -11.80
N GLY A 62 -8.54 1.80 -11.49
CA GLY A 62 -8.96 1.40 -10.14
C GLY A 62 -8.32 0.09 -9.67
N ILE A 63 -8.20 -0.91 -10.55
CA ILE A 63 -7.49 -2.17 -10.24
C ILE A 63 -6.02 -1.89 -9.94
N VAL A 64 -5.36 -1.13 -10.80
CA VAL A 64 -3.94 -0.77 -10.63
C VAL A 64 -3.73 -0.07 -9.29
N MET A 65 -4.56 0.92 -8.96
CA MET A 65 -4.49 1.62 -7.68
C MET A 65 -4.69 0.69 -6.48
N THR A 66 -5.59 -0.28 -6.58
CA THR A 66 -5.81 -1.27 -5.51
C THR A 66 -4.54 -2.06 -5.22
N ILE A 67 -3.80 -2.47 -6.26
CA ILE A 67 -2.52 -3.18 -6.13
C ILE A 67 -1.46 -2.25 -5.51
N VAL A 68 -1.36 -1.02 -5.99
CA VAL A 68 -0.44 0.00 -5.45
C VAL A 68 -0.68 0.22 -3.95
N PHE A 69 -1.94 0.38 -3.53
CA PHE A 69 -2.29 0.55 -2.12
C PHE A 69 -1.92 -0.68 -1.28
N LEU A 70 -2.17 -1.89 -1.80
CA LEU A 70 -1.81 -3.13 -1.12
C LEU A 70 -0.29 -3.21 -0.87
N ILE A 71 0.53 -2.84 -1.86
CA ILE A 71 1.99 -2.75 -1.72
C ILE A 71 2.37 -1.64 -0.72
N GLY A 72 1.71 -0.48 -0.82
CA GLY A 72 1.96 0.70 0.00
C GLY A 72 1.72 0.49 1.49
N LEU A 73 0.93 -0.50 1.90
CA LEU A 73 0.71 -0.85 3.31
C LEU A 73 2.01 -1.17 4.05
N LEU A 74 3.02 -1.70 3.37
CA LEU A 74 4.33 -1.94 3.98
C LEU A 74 4.94 -0.63 4.53
N ASN A 75 4.80 0.48 3.81
CA ASN A 75 5.28 1.78 4.30
C ASN A 75 4.59 2.20 5.60
N SER A 76 3.31 1.85 5.78
CA SER A 76 2.55 2.22 7.00
C SER A 76 3.07 1.56 8.28
N VAL A 77 3.76 0.43 8.16
CA VAL A 77 4.42 -0.27 9.28
C VAL A 77 5.89 0.16 9.40
N ILE A 78 6.59 0.28 8.27
CA ILE A 78 8.03 0.56 8.26
C ILE A 78 8.32 2.00 8.71
N ASP A 79 7.53 2.99 8.28
CA ASP A 79 7.81 4.39 8.57
C ASP A 79 7.78 4.71 10.08
N PRO A 80 6.76 4.29 10.87
CA PRO A 80 6.76 4.47 12.31
C PRO A 80 7.93 3.78 13.01
N VAL A 81 8.35 2.61 12.52
CA VAL A 81 9.45 1.83 13.10
C VAL A 81 10.79 2.55 12.89
N ILE A 82 11.05 3.05 11.69
CA ILE A 82 12.27 3.81 11.41
C ILE A 82 12.31 5.09 12.26
N ARG A 83 11.17 5.79 12.40
CA ARG A 83 11.07 6.99 13.24
C ARG A 83 11.28 6.69 14.72
N GLY A 84 10.67 5.61 15.22
CA GLY A 84 10.74 5.21 16.61
C GLY A 84 12.11 4.66 17.04
N GLY A 85 13.01 4.40 16.09
CA GLY A 85 14.36 3.87 16.34
C GLY A 85 15.43 4.94 16.42
N GLU A 86 15.04 6.19 16.23
CA GLU A 86 15.95 7.32 16.35
C GLU A 86 16.02 7.76 17.81
N THR A 87 17.23 7.72 18.37
CA THR A 87 17.51 8.15 19.75
C THR A 87 18.27 9.47 19.79
N ILE A 88 18.31 10.22 18.69
CA ILE A 88 19.08 11.48 18.62
C ILE A 88 18.51 12.53 19.59
N ASP A 89 17.19 12.53 19.81
CA ASP A 89 16.54 13.42 20.78
C ASP A 89 16.86 13.06 22.25
N LEU A 90 17.56 11.95 22.51
CA LEU A 90 18.00 11.52 23.85
C LEU A 90 19.45 11.94 24.17
N LYS A 91 20.15 12.61 23.25
CA LYS A 91 21.53 13.09 23.49
C LYS A 91 21.52 14.56 23.90
N ASP A 92 22.10 14.87 25.05
CA ASP A 92 22.14 16.23 25.62
C ASP A 92 22.96 17.24 24.80
N GLU A 93 23.95 16.76 24.02
CA GLU A 93 24.76 17.59 23.12
C GLU A 93 24.67 17.07 21.69
N THR A 94 23.76 17.64 20.90
CA THR A 94 23.61 17.33 19.47
C THR A 94 23.91 18.55 18.62
N SER A 95 24.86 18.44 17.69
CA SER A 95 25.09 19.48 16.69
C SER A 95 24.08 19.37 15.54
N LEU A 96 23.82 20.48 14.83
CA LEU A 96 22.98 20.47 13.61
C LEU A 96 23.50 19.49 12.55
N ARG A 97 24.81 19.23 12.51
CA ARG A 97 25.43 18.28 11.58
C ARG A 97 25.04 16.83 11.90
N ASP A 98 24.80 16.53 13.17
CA ASP A 98 24.37 15.19 13.61
C ASP A 98 22.88 14.97 13.31
N TYR A 99 22.06 16.02 13.43
CA TYR A 99 20.66 15.99 12.96
C TYR A 99 20.54 15.79 11.45
N LEU A 100 21.37 16.44 10.63
CA LEU A 100 21.35 16.25 9.17
C LEU A 100 21.80 14.83 8.74
N LYS A 101 22.62 14.17 9.55
CA LYS A 101 23.04 12.77 9.33
C LYS A 101 22.06 11.75 9.90
N SER A 102 21.10 12.19 10.72
CA SER A 102 20.08 11.36 11.35
C SER A 102 19.30 10.54 10.33
N ARG A 103 18.81 9.38 10.75
CA ARG A 103 17.94 8.56 9.91
C ARG A 103 16.55 9.18 9.81
N LEU A 104 16.14 9.98 10.80
CA LEU A 104 14.91 10.78 10.73
C LEU A 104 14.98 11.79 9.57
N PHE A 105 16.07 12.53 9.46
CA PHE A 105 16.28 13.48 8.36
C PHE A 105 16.37 12.76 7.00
N LYS A 106 17.04 11.60 6.94
CA LYS A 106 17.06 10.76 5.72
C LYS A 106 15.66 10.27 5.35
N LEU A 107 14.84 9.85 6.31
CA LEU A 107 13.47 9.40 6.06
C LEU A 107 12.60 10.55 5.53
N ILE A 108 12.69 11.74 6.12
CA ILE A 108 12.02 12.95 5.62
C ILE A 108 12.49 13.28 4.19
N THR A 109 13.79 13.23 3.96
CA THR A 109 14.38 13.48 2.63
C THR A 109 13.89 12.48 1.59
N VAL A 110 13.86 11.18 1.92
CA VAL A 110 13.33 10.12 1.05
C VAL A 110 11.85 10.33 0.76
N TYR A 111 11.06 10.71 1.75
CA TYR A 111 9.63 11.00 1.57
C TYR A 111 9.43 12.16 0.60
N HIS A 112 10.11 13.30 0.80
CA HIS A 112 9.99 14.45 -0.09
C HIS A 112 10.55 14.18 -1.49
N LEU A 113 11.68 13.48 -1.60
CA LEU A 113 12.24 13.10 -2.89
C LEU A 113 11.29 12.18 -3.64
N SER A 114 10.67 11.21 -2.97
CA SER A 114 9.67 10.33 -3.59
C SER A 114 8.45 11.10 -4.10
N ALA A 115 8.01 12.14 -3.38
CA ALA A 115 6.89 12.98 -3.79
C ALA A 115 7.23 13.88 -4.99
N ILE A 116 8.45 14.42 -5.04
CA ILE A 116 8.94 15.22 -6.17
C ILE A 116 9.04 14.33 -7.42
N VAL A 117 9.71 13.17 -7.31
CA VAL A 117 9.87 12.24 -8.42
C VAL A 117 8.50 11.76 -8.92
N TYR A 118 7.59 11.41 -8.02
CA TYR A 118 6.22 11.04 -8.37
C TYR A 118 5.51 12.16 -9.14
N THR A 119 5.55 13.39 -8.63
CA THR A 119 4.90 14.54 -9.29
C THR A 119 5.46 14.78 -10.70
N ILE A 120 6.78 14.68 -10.87
CA ILE A 120 7.43 14.80 -12.18
C ILE A 120 6.99 13.68 -13.13
N CYS A 121 6.96 12.43 -12.65
CA CYS A 121 6.51 11.29 -13.46
C CYS A 121 5.05 11.49 -13.91
N VAL A 122 4.16 11.88 -13.00
CA VAL A 122 2.76 12.16 -13.32
C VAL A 122 2.65 13.29 -14.35
N ALA A 123 3.40 14.38 -14.19
CA ALA A 123 3.40 15.47 -15.15
C ALA A 123 3.84 15.02 -16.56
N ILE A 124 4.91 14.23 -16.65
CA ILE A 124 5.40 13.67 -17.92
C ILE A 124 4.33 12.76 -18.54
N PHE A 125 3.75 11.85 -17.76
CA PHE A 125 2.74 10.92 -18.24
C PHE A 125 1.46 11.63 -18.72
N LEU A 126 1.05 12.71 -18.04
CA LEU A 126 -0.09 13.52 -18.48
C LEU A 126 0.21 14.27 -19.78
N MET A 127 1.45 14.72 -19.99
CA MET A 127 1.85 15.34 -21.27
C MET A 127 1.87 14.34 -22.44
N LEU A 128 2.07 13.05 -22.16
CA LEU A 128 2.07 11.98 -23.16
C LEU A 128 0.66 11.44 -23.48
N SER A 129 -0.35 11.75 -22.65
CA SER A 129 -1.72 11.29 -22.87
C SER A 129 -2.33 11.95 -24.10
N THR A 130 -3.09 11.18 -24.89
CA THR A 130 -3.73 11.66 -26.12
C THR A 130 -5.04 12.44 -25.87
N GLY A 131 -5.31 12.83 -24.61
CA GLY A 131 -6.49 13.60 -24.22
C GLY A 131 -7.68 12.77 -23.75
N ASP A 132 -7.59 11.43 -23.76
CA ASP A 132 -8.58 10.57 -23.11
C ASP A 132 -8.36 10.59 -21.59
N ILE A 133 -9.44 10.90 -20.85
CA ILE A 133 -9.46 10.98 -19.40
C ILE A 133 -9.17 9.60 -18.77
N TYR A 134 -9.64 8.50 -19.38
CA TYR A 134 -9.42 7.16 -18.84
C TYR A 134 -7.95 6.72 -18.98
N GLU A 135 -7.34 7.03 -20.12
CA GLU A 135 -5.93 6.77 -20.37
C GLU A 135 -5.04 7.61 -19.43
N ALA A 136 -5.36 8.91 -19.27
CA ALA A 136 -4.68 9.77 -18.30
C ALA A 136 -4.77 9.21 -16.86
N THR A 137 -5.93 8.71 -16.46
CA THR A 137 -6.14 8.11 -15.13
C THR A 137 -5.34 6.81 -14.97
N LEU A 138 -5.23 6.01 -16.03
CA LEU A 138 -4.43 4.79 -16.03
C LEU A 138 -2.93 5.11 -15.88
N TYR A 139 -2.41 6.08 -16.64
CA TYR A 139 -1.01 6.48 -16.52
C TYR A 139 -0.69 7.09 -15.16
N TRP A 140 -1.61 7.88 -14.60
CA TRP A 140 -1.48 8.38 -13.23
C TRP A 140 -1.34 7.25 -12.21
N SER A 141 -2.17 6.21 -12.34
CA SER A 141 -2.14 5.02 -11.48
C SER A 141 -0.85 4.21 -11.63
N LEU A 142 -0.33 4.10 -12.87
CA LEU A 142 0.94 3.43 -13.15
C LEU A 142 2.14 4.21 -12.58
N ALA A 143 2.08 5.53 -12.59
CA ALA A 143 3.13 6.38 -12.03
C ALA A 143 3.36 6.10 -10.53
N SER A 144 2.33 5.67 -9.79
CA SER A 144 2.46 5.35 -8.36
C SER A 144 3.42 4.19 -8.07
N PHE A 145 3.74 3.34 -9.05
CA PHE A 145 4.76 2.29 -8.89
C PHE A 145 6.18 2.83 -8.69
N ILE A 146 6.43 4.12 -9.00
CA ILE A 146 7.70 4.79 -8.72
C ILE A 146 8.03 4.83 -7.22
N GLY A 147 7.03 4.60 -6.35
CA GLY A 147 7.23 4.46 -4.91
C GLY A 147 7.98 3.19 -4.50
N ILE A 148 8.01 2.14 -5.34
CA ILE A 148 8.63 0.84 -4.98
C ILE A 148 10.12 0.97 -4.66
N PRO A 149 10.97 1.60 -5.49
CA PRO A 149 12.39 1.80 -5.15
C PRO A 149 12.62 2.49 -3.80
N PHE A 150 11.81 3.50 -3.46
CA PHE A 150 11.90 4.21 -2.19
C PHE A 150 11.47 3.32 -1.01
N MET A 151 10.44 2.49 -1.20
CA MET A 151 10.05 1.48 -0.21
C MET A 151 11.17 0.45 0.01
N VAL A 152 11.82 -0.03 -1.05
CA VAL A 152 12.97 -0.95 -0.95
C VAL A 152 14.13 -0.30 -0.19
N TYR A 153 14.40 0.99 -0.41
CA TYR A 153 15.39 1.74 0.35
C TYR A 153 15.08 1.74 1.85
N LYS A 154 13.82 2.02 2.24
CA LYS A 154 13.39 2.00 3.66
C LYS A 154 13.55 0.61 4.29
N ILE A 155 13.21 -0.46 3.57
CA ILE A 155 13.43 -1.84 4.02
C ILE A 155 14.92 -2.12 4.25
N ARG A 156 15.80 -1.61 3.37
CA ARG A 156 17.25 -1.71 3.58
C ARG A 156 17.70 -0.96 4.83
N THR A 157 17.21 0.26 5.03
CA THR A 157 17.49 1.03 6.26
C THR A 157 17.06 0.28 7.52
N LEU A 158 15.90 -0.38 7.50
CA LEU A 158 15.44 -1.22 8.61
C LEU A 158 16.40 -2.40 8.89
N ARG A 159 16.93 -3.03 7.84
CA ARG A 159 17.92 -4.10 7.96
C ARG A 159 19.24 -3.59 8.54
N ASP A 160 19.67 -2.39 8.18
CA ASP A 160 20.86 -1.72 8.73
C ASP A 160 20.71 -1.37 10.23
N MET A 161 19.48 -1.29 10.73
CA MET A 161 19.16 -1.17 12.16
C MET A 161 19.23 -2.51 12.92
N ASN A 162 19.64 -3.59 12.25
CA ASN A 162 19.60 -4.96 12.78
C ASN A 162 18.17 -5.45 13.14
N VAL A 163 17.15 -4.81 12.56
CA VAL A 163 15.75 -5.23 12.66
C VAL A 163 15.42 -6.02 11.40
N ARG A 164 15.37 -7.35 11.52
CA ARG A 164 15.10 -8.28 10.40
C ARG A 164 13.76 -8.98 10.61
N PRO A 165 12.62 -8.29 10.40
CA PRO A 165 11.32 -8.92 10.54
C PRO A 165 11.19 -10.02 9.47
N ARG A 166 10.77 -11.21 9.87
CA ARG A 166 10.44 -12.29 8.97
C ARG A 166 9.04 -12.03 8.44
N PRO A 167 8.87 -11.73 7.14
CA PRO A 167 7.53 -11.54 6.61
C PRO A 167 6.69 -12.79 6.88
N PRO A 168 5.44 -12.65 7.36
CA PRO A 168 4.58 -13.80 7.67
C PRO A 168 4.02 -14.44 6.38
N LEU A 169 4.91 -14.93 5.51
CA LEU A 169 4.63 -15.39 4.15
C LEU A 169 3.57 -16.48 4.11
N ARG A 170 3.61 -17.42 5.06
CA ARG A 170 2.61 -18.49 5.16
C ARG A 170 1.20 -17.91 5.39
N ASN A 171 1.10 -16.89 6.23
CA ASN A 171 -0.18 -16.27 6.53
C ASN A 171 -0.67 -15.44 5.36
N ILE A 172 0.22 -14.65 4.74
CA ILE A 172 -0.08 -13.90 3.52
C ILE A 172 -0.62 -14.85 2.44
N LEU A 173 0.05 -15.98 2.22
CA LEU A 173 -0.37 -16.98 1.25
C LEU A 173 -1.77 -17.53 1.58
N ASN A 174 -2.01 -17.91 2.84
CA ASN A 174 -3.33 -18.38 3.27
C ASN A 174 -4.42 -17.32 3.05
N TYR A 175 -4.13 -16.05 3.37
CA TYR A 175 -5.06 -14.94 3.15
C TYR A 175 -5.32 -14.71 1.67
N THR A 176 -4.30 -14.81 0.82
CA THR A 176 -4.45 -14.72 -0.64
C THR A 176 -5.30 -15.86 -1.18
N VAL A 177 -5.09 -17.10 -0.74
CA VAL A 177 -5.90 -18.26 -1.17
C VAL A 177 -7.36 -18.08 -0.76
N SER A 178 -7.64 -17.71 0.50
CA SER A 178 -9.01 -17.45 0.95
C SER A 178 -9.68 -16.30 0.20
N SER A 179 -8.92 -15.23 -0.08
CA SER A 179 -9.43 -14.07 -0.82
C SER A 179 -9.68 -14.39 -2.30
N LEU A 180 -8.87 -15.26 -2.89
CA LEU A 180 -9.08 -15.78 -4.24
C LEU A 180 -10.33 -16.64 -4.32
N LEU A 181 -10.58 -17.51 -3.33
CA LEU A 181 -11.82 -18.28 -3.24
C LEU A 181 -13.05 -17.37 -3.15
N MET A 182 -12.98 -16.33 -2.30
CA MET A 182 -14.04 -15.31 -2.21
C MET A 182 -14.26 -14.60 -3.54
N PHE A 183 -13.18 -14.19 -4.23
CA PHE A 183 -13.24 -13.55 -5.54
C PHE A 183 -13.95 -14.43 -6.58
N LEU A 184 -13.58 -15.72 -6.64
CA LEU A 184 -14.21 -16.68 -7.55
C LEU A 184 -15.71 -16.85 -7.24
N LEU A 185 -16.09 -16.90 -5.96
CA LEU A 185 -17.49 -17.00 -5.55
C LEU A 185 -18.29 -15.77 -5.98
N ILE A 186 -17.75 -14.56 -5.79
CA ILE A 186 -18.41 -13.31 -6.25
C ILE A 186 -18.58 -13.33 -7.77
N TYR A 187 -17.55 -13.77 -8.51
CA TYR A 187 -17.61 -13.85 -9.96
C TYR A 187 -18.67 -14.86 -10.43
N ALA A 188 -18.76 -16.03 -9.80
CA ALA A 188 -19.78 -17.04 -10.09
C ALA A 188 -21.21 -16.56 -9.79
N LEU A 189 -21.40 -15.84 -8.67
CA LEU A 189 -22.69 -15.23 -8.33
C LEU A 189 -23.10 -14.17 -9.35
N ARG A 190 -22.16 -13.31 -9.77
CA ARG A 190 -22.41 -12.32 -10.82
C ARG A 190 -22.85 -12.98 -12.12
N PHE A 191 -22.12 -13.99 -12.58
CA PHE A 191 -22.45 -14.73 -13.79
C PHE A 191 -23.88 -15.29 -13.73
N THR A 192 -24.21 -15.97 -12.62
CA THR A 192 -25.55 -16.56 -12.41
C THR A 192 -26.65 -15.50 -12.35
N PHE A 193 -26.40 -14.36 -11.71
CA PHE A 193 -27.37 -13.27 -11.60
C PHE A 193 -27.67 -12.62 -12.95
N PHE A 194 -26.63 -12.34 -13.76
CA PHE A 194 -26.79 -11.77 -15.09
C PHE A 194 -27.54 -12.72 -16.05
N ASP A 195 -27.25 -14.02 -16.00
CA ASP A 195 -27.96 -15.03 -16.80
C ASP A 195 -29.46 -15.10 -16.45
N ASN A 196 -29.80 -14.98 -15.16
CA ASN A 196 -31.20 -14.98 -14.72
C ASN A 196 -31.92 -13.68 -15.13
N LEU A 197 -31.24 -12.53 -15.06
CA LEU A 197 -31.81 -11.26 -15.50
C LEU A 197 -32.11 -11.27 -17.01
N ALA A 198 -31.21 -11.82 -17.83
CA ALA A 198 -31.40 -11.94 -19.27
C ALA A 198 -32.58 -12.84 -19.63
N LYS A 199 -32.76 -13.97 -18.93
CA LYS A 199 -33.91 -14.87 -19.12
C LYS A 199 -35.26 -14.24 -18.76
N ILE A 200 -35.29 -13.40 -17.72
CA ILE A 200 -36.52 -12.70 -17.31
C ILE A 200 -36.89 -11.62 -18.34
N LEU A 201 -35.91 -10.89 -18.88
CA LEU A 201 -36.15 -9.85 -19.88
C LEU A 201 -36.51 -10.39 -21.29
N LEU A 202 -36.14 -11.63 -21.62
CA LEU A 202 -36.46 -12.27 -22.90
C LEU A 202 -37.78 -13.06 -22.90
N ASN A 203 -38.39 -13.30 -21.74
CA ASN A 203 -39.68 -13.98 -21.58
C ASN A 203 -40.86 -13.01 -21.30
N CYS A 204 -40.63 -11.70 -21.39
CA CYS A 204 -41.63 -10.63 -21.41
C CYS A 204 -41.65 -9.98 -22.80
#